data_AF-A0A522IHM5-F1
#
_entry.id   AF-A0A522IHM5-F1
#
_cell.length_a   1.000
_cell.length_b   1.000
_cell.length_c   1.000
_cell.angle_alpha   90.00
_cell.angle_beta   90.00
_cell.angle_gamma   90.00
#
_symmetry.space_group_name_H-M   'P 1'
#
loop_
_entity.id
_entity.type
_entity.pdbx_description
1 polymer ?
#
loop_
_entity_poly.entity_id
_entity_poly.type
_entity_poly.pdbx_seq_one_letter_code
_entity_poly.pdbx_strand_id
1 'polypeptide(L)'
;LFAERPRSWRPLIYCWRGGKRSGSMTTMFNMIGWRARQLEGGYKTYRQSVVEALGALPANYRYIVLAGPTGSGKTRLLQALAEAGAQTLDLEALAAHRGSLLGALPERGQPSQKSFDTALVQALHALDTERPVFVEAESRRIGTITVPVALIDTMRAAPCVVVEVARDERVALLLEEYGHLLGDRDYFREQLLKLVPLHGHERIETWCRLLDADDRMTLTEALVAEHYDPAYTRSTRRNFAKLEAAPRFAFHPVRGDTVMQAQTLLDQLRETRAESGDNDDSADNANHDGSTLR
;
A
#
# COMPACT_ATOMS: atom_id res chain seq x y z
N LEU A 1 14.71 -15.35 29.09
CA LEU A 1 14.71 -14.72 27.75
C LEU A 1 16.00 -14.92 26.94
N PHE A 2 17.20 -14.98 27.53
CA PHE A 2 18.46 -15.17 26.76
C PHE A 2 19.12 -16.55 26.91
N ALA A 3 18.69 -17.38 27.87
CA ALA A 3 19.34 -18.65 28.21
C ALA A 3 19.34 -19.69 27.06
N GLU A 4 18.37 -19.61 26.15
CA GLU A 4 18.21 -20.54 25.02
C GLU A 4 18.97 -20.09 23.77
N ARG A 5 19.66 -18.95 23.80
CA ARG A 5 20.36 -18.43 22.61
C ARG A 5 21.68 -19.20 22.39
N PRO A 6 21.96 -19.64 21.16
CA PRO A 6 23.19 -20.37 20.86
C PRO A 6 24.42 -19.46 21.03
N ARG A 7 25.62 -20.04 21.18
CA ARG A 7 26.88 -19.28 21.30
C ARG A 7 27.18 -18.46 20.04
N SER A 8 26.68 -18.88 18.88
CA SER A 8 26.80 -18.15 17.61
C SER A 8 25.88 -16.93 17.51
N TRP A 9 25.05 -16.65 18.51
CA TRP A 9 24.12 -15.51 18.48
C TRP A 9 24.88 -14.17 18.43
N ARG A 10 24.44 -13.30 17.50
CA ARG A 10 25.06 -11.99 17.21
C ARG A 10 24.05 -10.86 17.38
N PRO A 11 23.63 -10.54 18.61
CA PRO A 11 22.58 -9.55 18.83
C PRO A 11 23.03 -8.13 18.47
N LEU A 12 22.15 -7.37 17.82
CA LEU A 12 22.26 -5.92 17.72
C LEU A 12 21.61 -5.29 18.96
N ILE A 13 22.36 -4.48 19.71
CA ILE A 13 21.91 -3.83 20.93
C ILE A 13 21.84 -2.32 20.69
N TYR A 14 20.73 -1.71 21.06
CA TYR A 14 20.55 -0.27 20.89
C TYR A 14 19.82 0.36 22.09
N CYS A 15 20.07 1.65 22.27
CA CYS A 15 19.23 2.53 23.07
C CYS A 15 18.89 3.75 22.21
N TRP A 16 18.14 4.72 22.76
CA TRP A 16 17.72 5.89 21.98
C TRP A 16 18.88 6.64 21.29
N ARG A 17 20.03 6.81 21.96
CA ARG A 17 21.18 7.59 21.45
C ARG A 17 22.47 6.78 21.25
N GLY A 18 22.44 5.46 21.43
CA GLY A 18 23.65 4.63 21.31
C GLY A 18 24.75 5.02 22.31
N GLY A 19 24.38 5.38 23.54
CA GLY A 19 25.33 5.76 24.59
C GLY A 19 25.65 4.62 25.56
N LYS A 20 26.10 4.96 26.77
CA LYS A 20 26.51 4.00 27.82
C LYS A 20 25.49 2.88 28.10
N ARG A 21 24.19 3.16 28.00
CA ARG A 21 23.12 2.17 28.24
C ARG A 21 23.25 0.94 27.33
N SER A 22 23.32 1.15 26.02
CA SER A 22 23.52 0.07 25.05
C SER A 22 24.97 -0.45 25.06
N GLY A 23 25.93 0.43 25.33
CA GLY A 23 27.34 0.06 25.39
C GLY A 23 27.66 -0.95 26.49
N SER A 24 27.23 -0.68 27.73
CA SER A 24 27.45 -1.57 28.88
C SER A 24 26.85 -2.97 28.64
N MET A 25 25.64 -3.03 28.06
CA MET A 25 24.99 -4.30 27.73
C MET A 25 25.75 -5.06 26.61
N THR A 26 26.25 -4.34 25.61
CA THR A 26 27.06 -4.92 24.53
C THR A 26 28.36 -5.50 25.06
N THR A 27 29.06 -4.78 25.94
CA THR A 27 30.27 -5.29 26.61
C THR A 27 29.97 -6.55 27.41
N MET A 28 28.89 -6.56 28.20
CA MET A 28 28.49 -7.74 28.98
C MET A 28 28.22 -8.95 28.09
N PHE A 29 27.48 -8.77 26.99
CA PHE A 29 27.16 -9.87 26.08
C PHE A 29 28.40 -10.41 25.38
N ASN A 30 29.35 -9.54 25.03
CA ASN A 30 30.64 -9.94 24.47
C ASN A 30 31.49 -10.72 25.48
N MET A 31 31.49 -10.35 26.76
CA MET A 31 32.21 -11.10 27.82
C MET A 31 31.65 -12.51 28.04
N ILE A 32 30.34 -12.72 27.83
CA ILE A 32 29.68 -14.05 27.92
C ILE A 32 29.99 -14.92 26.68
N GLY A 33 30.62 -14.33 25.64
CA GLY A 33 31.07 -15.02 24.44
C GLY A 33 30.13 -14.88 23.24
N TRP A 34 29.08 -14.07 23.32
CA TRP A 34 28.28 -13.69 22.14
C TRP A 34 28.99 -12.61 21.33
N ARG A 35 28.67 -12.49 20.04
CA ARG A 35 29.25 -11.45 19.17
C ARG A 35 28.28 -10.28 19.03
N ALA A 36 27.96 -9.63 20.14
CA ALA A 36 27.04 -8.51 20.18
C ALA A 36 27.64 -7.26 19.52
N ARG A 37 26.80 -6.52 18.80
CA ARG A 37 27.15 -5.23 18.20
C ARG A 37 26.23 -4.15 18.74
N GLN A 38 26.79 -2.98 18.97
CA GLN A 38 26.01 -1.80 19.33
C GLN A 38 25.61 -1.05 18.06
N LEU A 39 24.36 -0.57 18.00
CA LEU A 39 23.98 0.41 16.99
C LEU A 39 24.56 1.79 17.35
N GLU A 40 25.51 2.25 16.55
CA GLU A 40 26.12 3.57 16.70
C GLU A 40 25.07 4.69 16.52
N GLY A 41 25.11 5.71 17.37
CA GLY A 41 24.09 6.77 17.41
C GLY A 41 22.69 6.32 17.88
N GLY A 42 22.47 5.01 18.03
CA GLY A 42 21.25 4.42 18.54
C GLY A 42 20.06 4.52 17.59
N TYR A 43 18.87 4.26 18.14
CA TYR A 43 17.63 4.27 17.35
C TYR A 43 17.32 5.64 16.73
N LYS A 44 17.78 6.76 17.34
CA LYS A 44 17.61 8.09 16.74
C LYS A 44 18.28 8.19 15.37
N THR A 45 19.53 7.74 15.26
CA THR A 45 20.28 7.78 13.99
C THR A 45 19.65 6.88 12.94
N TYR A 46 19.27 5.65 13.32
CA TYR A 46 18.51 4.77 12.43
C TYR A 46 17.19 5.39 11.97
N ARG A 47 16.46 6.03 12.88
CA ARG A 47 15.19 6.69 12.51
C ARG A 47 15.43 7.83 11.53
N GLN A 48 16.50 8.58 11.70
CA GLN A 48 16.87 9.65 10.77
C GLN A 48 17.22 9.09 9.38
N SER A 49 18.00 8.00 9.30
CA SER A 49 18.29 7.36 8.00
C SER A 49 17.04 6.83 7.31
N VAL A 50 16.05 6.31 8.06
CA VAL A 50 14.74 5.91 7.48
C VAL A 50 14.00 7.11 6.89
N VAL A 51 13.94 8.24 7.60
CA VAL A 51 13.27 9.45 7.09
C VAL A 51 13.97 9.99 5.85
N GLU A 52 15.31 10.06 5.87
CA GLU A 52 16.12 10.51 4.74
C GLU A 52 15.93 9.60 3.52
N ALA A 53 15.94 8.28 3.72
CA ALA A 53 15.65 7.32 2.67
C ALA A 53 14.27 7.54 2.05
N LEU A 54 13.22 7.71 2.85
CA LEU A 54 11.86 7.98 2.34
C LEU A 54 11.72 9.31 1.61
N GLY A 55 12.67 10.24 1.79
CA GLY A 55 12.71 11.50 1.05
C GLY A 55 13.22 11.35 -0.38
N ALA A 56 14.02 10.33 -0.69
CA ALA A 56 14.70 10.17 -1.98
C ALA A 56 14.36 8.86 -2.69
N LEU A 57 14.35 7.75 -1.95
CA LEU A 57 14.25 6.39 -2.47
C LEU A 57 12.99 6.13 -3.32
N PRO A 58 11.79 6.65 -2.98
CA PRO A 58 10.61 6.45 -3.81
C PRO A 58 10.78 6.91 -5.25
N ALA A 59 11.55 7.98 -5.50
CA ALA A 59 11.72 8.56 -6.83
C ALA A 59 12.56 7.68 -7.78
N ASN A 60 13.23 6.66 -7.27
CA ASN A 60 14.06 5.75 -8.07
C ASN A 60 13.24 4.66 -8.78
N TYR A 61 11.94 4.57 -8.54
CA TYR A 61 11.08 3.51 -9.06
C TYR A 61 10.08 4.04 -10.09
N ARG A 62 9.78 3.21 -11.08
CA ARG A 62 8.73 3.44 -12.07
C ARG A 62 7.42 2.82 -11.57
N TYR A 63 6.50 3.64 -11.07
CA TYR A 63 5.21 3.14 -10.62
C TYR A 63 4.20 2.99 -11.75
N ILE A 64 3.25 2.07 -11.57
CA ILE A 64 2.00 1.98 -12.33
C ILE A 64 0.86 2.00 -11.30
N VAL A 65 0.03 3.03 -11.36
CA VAL A 65 -1.02 3.23 -10.36
C VAL A 65 -2.30 2.53 -10.79
N LEU A 66 -2.78 1.61 -9.97
CA LEU A 66 -4.12 1.03 -10.10
C LEU A 66 -5.14 2.02 -9.54
N ALA A 67 -5.90 2.65 -10.42
CA ALA A 67 -6.97 3.57 -10.08
C ALA A 67 -8.33 2.88 -10.24
N GLY A 68 -9.28 3.20 -9.37
CA GLY A 68 -10.62 2.62 -9.42
C GLY A 68 -11.40 3.00 -8.17
N PRO A 69 -12.74 3.06 -8.26
CA PRO A 69 -13.57 3.43 -7.12
C PRO A 69 -13.48 2.40 -5.98
N THR A 70 -14.00 2.73 -4.80
CA THR A 70 -14.07 1.78 -3.68
C THR A 70 -14.87 0.53 -4.07
N GLY A 71 -14.41 -0.64 -3.66
CA GLY A 71 -15.02 -1.92 -4.04
C GLY A 71 -14.68 -2.39 -5.47
N SER A 72 -13.74 -1.74 -6.18
CA SER A 72 -13.27 -2.23 -7.49
C SER A 72 -12.21 -3.34 -7.40
N GLY A 73 -11.94 -3.90 -6.22
CA GLY A 73 -11.02 -5.02 -6.04
C GLY A 73 -9.55 -4.71 -6.34
N LYS A 74 -9.11 -3.44 -6.28
CA LYS A 74 -7.70 -3.06 -6.52
C LYS A 74 -6.72 -3.88 -5.68
N THR A 75 -7.02 -4.10 -4.41
CA THR A 75 -6.18 -4.92 -3.52
C THR A 75 -6.11 -6.37 -3.96
N ARG A 76 -7.22 -6.97 -4.42
CA ARG A 76 -7.21 -8.31 -5.01
C ARG A 76 -6.38 -8.36 -6.29
N LEU A 77 -6.53 -7.36 -7.16
CA LEU A 77 -5.73 -7.25 -8.39
C LEU A 77 -4.24 -7.08 -8.07
N LEU A 78 -3.90 -6.25 -7.08
CA LEU A 78 -2.52 -6.03 -6.65
C LEU A 78 -1.90 -7.34 -6.12
N GLN A 79 -2.62 -8.10 -5.30
CA GLN A 79 -2.16 -9.41 -4.83
C GLN A 79 -2.00 -10.40 -5.98
N ALA A 80 -2.97 -10.46 -6.89
CA ALA A 80 -2.90 -11.31 -8.08
C ALA A 80 -1.73 -10.94 -9.02
N LEU A 81 -1.39 -9.65 -9.14
CA LEU A 81 -0.22 -9.19 -9.87
C LEU A 81 1.08 -9.67 -9.21
N ALA A 82 1.16 -9.63 -7.87
CA ALA A 82 2.30 -10.17 -7.14
C ALA A 82 2.45 -11.68 -7.37
N GLU A 83 1.34 -12.43 -7.32
CA GLU A 83 1.31 -13.87 -7.61
C GLU A 83 1.68 -14.18 -9.06
N ALA A 84 1.30 -13.32 -10.02
CA ALA A 84 1.72 -13.39 -11.41
C ALA A 84 3.19 -12.95 -11.65
N GLY A 85 3.94 -12.60 -10.59
CA GLY A 85 5.36 -12.26 -10.64
C GLY A 85 5.69 -10.79 -10.88
N ALA A 86 4.69 -9.89 -10.85
CA ALA A 86 4.93 -8.45 -10.92
C ALA A 86 5.44 -7.89 -9.58
N GLN A 87 6.10 -6.73 -9.63
CA GLN A 87 6.46 -6.02 -8.39
C GLN A 87 5.29 -5.18 -7.91
N THR A 88 4.99 -5.25 -6.61
CA THR A 88 3.85 -4.56 -6.03
C THR A 88 4.22 -3.89 -4.72
N LEU A 89 3.65 -2.71 -4.47
CA LEU A 89 3.75 -2.01 -3.20
C LEU A 89 2.37 -1.88 -2.57
N ASP A 90 2.05 -2.78 -1.64
CA ASP A 90 0.77 -2.78 -0.91
C ASP A 90 0.86 -1.88 0.34
N LEU A 91 0.50 -0.60 0.18
CA LEU A 91 0.55 0.37 1.26
C LEU A 91 -0.49 0.11 2.36
N GLU A 92 -1.63 -0.48 2.01
CA GLU A 92 -2.70 -0.81 2.95
C GLU A 92 -2.29 -1.98 3.85
N ALA A 93 -1.65 -3.01 3.28
CA ALA A 93 -1.08 -4.11 4.05
C ALA A 93 0.02 -3.62 5.01
N LEU A 94 0.90 -2.72 4.55
CA LEU A 94 1.92 -2.10 5.41
C LEU A 94 1.30 -1.27 6.55
N ALA A 95 0.15 -0.63 6.29
CA ALA A 95 -0.58 0.18 7.25
C ALA A 95 -1.59 -0.61 8.10
N ALA A 96 -1.73 -1.93 7.88
CA ALA A 96 -2.78 -2.76 8.45
C ALA A 96 -4.17 -2.10 8.35
N HIS A 97 -4.54 -1.69 7.13
CA HIS A 97 -5.75 -0.95 6.83
C HIS A 97 -6.46 -1.52 5.60
N ARG A 98 -7.70 -1.08 5.36
CA ARG A 98 -8.50 -1.37 4.15
C ARG A 98 -9.11 -0.09 3.58
N GLY A 99 -9.20 0.04 2.26
CA GLY A 99 -9.48 1.31 1.60
C GLY A 99 -10.94 1.72 1.65
N SER A 100 -11.49 2.09 2.82
CA SER A 100 -12.85 2.61 2.96
C SER A 100 -13.14 3.24 4.34
N LEU A 101 -14.36 3.78 4.51
CA LEU A 101 -14.92 4.23 5.80
C LEU A 101 -14.84 3.14 6.88
N LEU A 102 -14.86 1.88 6.44
CA LEU A 102 -14.85 0.67 7.26
C LEU A 102 -13.44 0.06 7.35
N GLY A 103 -12.43 0.87 7.03
CA GLY A 103 -11.07 0.44 6.74
C GLY A 103 -10.22 -0.03 7.91
N ALA A 104 -10.64 0.28 9.14
CA ALA A 104 -9.93 -0.16 10.33
C ALA A 104 -10.11 -1.68 10.48
N LEU A 105 -9.03 -2.44 10.40
CA LEU A 105 -9.04 -3.88 10.67
C LEU A 105 -9.18 -4.08 12.19
N PRO A 106 -10.33 -4.56 12.72
CA PRO A 106 -10.54 -4.68 14.16
C PRO A 106 -9.54 -5.63 14.81
N GLU A 107 -9.11 -6.65 14.06
CA GLU A 107 -8.18 -7.68 14.49
C GLU A 107 -6.71 -7.24 14.51
N ARG A 108 -6.38 -6.15 13.80
CA ARG A 108 -5.01 -5.64 13.66
C ARG A 108 -4.98 -4.12 13.76
N GLY A 109 -4.57 -3.63 14.92
CA GLY A 109 -4.31 -2.20 15.11
C GLY A 109 -3.26 -1.68 14.12
N GLN A 110 -3.49 -0.47 13.60
CA GLN A 110 -2.53 0.17 12.72
C GLN A 110 -1.16 0.31 13.41
N PRO A 111 -0.06 0.15 12.65
CA PRO A 111 1.27 0.35 13.20
C PRO A 111 1.47 1.81 13.62
N SER A 112 2.48 2.05 14.46
CA SER A 112 2.96 3.43 14.63
C SER A 112 3.57 3.95 13.32
N GLN A 113 3.55 5.26 13.10
CA GLN A 113 4.19 5.89 11.93
C GLN A 113 5.65 5.44 11.75
N LYS A 114 6.42 5.29 12.84
CA LYS A 114 7.83 4.86 12.77
C LYS A 114 7.97 3.41 12.27
N SER A 115 7.03 2.55 12.62
CA SER A 115 7.01 1.15 12.18
C SER A 115 6.60 1.05 10.72
N PHE A 116 5.57 1.81 10.31
CA PHE A 116 5.18 1.93 8.91
C PHE A 116 6.35 2.41 8.03
N ASP A 117 6.98 3.53 8.40
CA ASP A 117 8.10 4.09 7.65
C ASP A 117 9.26 3.08 7.50
N THR A 118 9.54 2.32 8.55
CA THR A 118 10.58 1.28 8.53
C THR A 118 10.21 0.17 7.55
N ALA A 119 8.97 -0.34 7.63
CA ALA A 119 8.49 -1.39 6.76
C ALA A 119 8.42 -0.93 5.30
N LEU A 120 8.07 0.33 5.04
CA LEU A 120 8.06 0.93 3.72
C LEU A 120 9.47 1.01 3.12
N VAL A 121 10.47 1.47 3.87
CA VAL A 121 11.87 1.46 3.41
C VAL A 121 12.34 0.04 3.08
N GLN A 122 12.00 -0.93 3.93
CA GLN A 122 12.34 -2.34 3.68
C GLN A 122 11.66 -2.89 2.44
N ALA A 123 10.37 -2.59 2.25
CA ALA A 123 9.61 -3.02 1.09
C ALA A 123 10.23 -2.44 -0.19
N LEU A 124 10.52 -1.14 -0.22
CA LEU A 124 11.12 -0.50 -1.39
C LEU A 124 12.51 -1.07 -1.70
N HIS A 125 13.37 -1.29 -0.70
CA HIS A 125 14.69 -1.90 -0.92
C HIS A 125 14.65 -3.33 -1.48
N ALA A 126 13.55 -4.04 -1.32
CA ALA A 126 13.36 -5.38 -1.89
C ALA A 126 12.92 -5.35 -3.37
N LEU A 127 12.60 -4.17 -3.92
CA LEU A 127 12.19 -3.99 -5.30
C LEU A 127 13.39 -3.72 -6.20
N ASP A 128 13.31 -4.25 -7.42
CA ASP A 128 14.19 -3.98 -8.54
C ASP A 128 13.81 -2.65 -9.20
N THR A 129 14.77 -1.75 -9.39
CA THR A 129 14.54 -0.41 -9.99
C THR A 129 14.24 -0.47 -11.48
N GLU A 130 14.69 -1.53 -12.17
CA GLU A 130 14.52 -1.68 -13.61
C GLU A 130 13.13 -2.19 -14.00
N ARG A 131 12.34 -2.64 -13.01
CA ARG A 131 11.02 -3.24 -13.21
C ARG A 131 9.92 -2.31 -12.69
N PRO A 132 8.79 -2.19 -13.39
CA PRO A 132 7.68 -1.37 -12.91
C PRO A 132 7.10 -1.92 -11.61
N VAL A 133 6.65 -1.01 -10.73
CA VAL A 133 6.03 -1.32 -9.44
C VAL A 133 4.56 -0.93 -9.48
N PHE A 134 3.67 -1.91 -9.36
CA PHE A 134 2.24 -1.64 -9.23
C PHE A 134 1.91 -1.18 -7.82
N VAL A 135 1.05 -0.18 -7.71
CA VAL A 135 0.62 0.40 -6.44
C VAL A 135 -0.82 0.87 -6.56
N GLU A 136 -1.59 0.82 -5.48
CA GLU A 136 -2.94 1.36 -5.47
C GLU A 136 -2.95 2.89 -5.41
N ALA A 137 -3.97 3.49 -6.01
CA ALA A 137 -4.23 4.92 -5.93
C ALA A 137 -4.65 5.33 -4.50
N GLU A 138 -3.68 5.42 -3.60
CA GLU A 138 -3.91 5.80 -2.22
C GLU A 138 -3.87 7.30 -1.97
N SER A 139 -4.60 7.72 -0.93
CA SER A 139 -4.53 9.09 -0.46
C SER A 139 -3.24 9.32 0.34
N ARG A 140 -2.91 10.59 0.60
CA ARG A 140 -1.78 10.95 1.48
C ARG A 140 -1.91 10.35 2.90
N ARG A 141 -3.10 9.93 3.30
CA ARG A 141 -3.38 9.32 4.60
C ARG A 141 -4.06 7.95 4.43
N ILE A 142 -3.57 6.98 5.18
CA ILE A 142 -4.17 5.64 5.32
C ILE A 142 -4.56 5.48 6.80
N GLY A 143 -5.81 5.82 7.12
CA GLY A 143 -6.25 6.01 8.51
C GLY A 143 -5.39 7.04 9.26
N THR A 144 -4.67 6.58 10.28
CA THR A 144 -3.76 7.41 11.08
C THR A 144 -2.38 7.59 10.45
N ILE A 145 -1.99 6.72 9.52
CA ILE A 145 -0.70 6.73 8.84
C ILE A 145 -0.65 7.86 7.81
N THR A 146 0.48 8.56 7.75
CA THR A 146 0.80 9.53 6.71
C THR A 146 1.82 8.92 5.74
N VAL A 147 1.48 8.89 4.46
CA VAL A 147 2.39 8.41 3.40
C VAL A 147 3.43 9.50 3.09
N PRO A 148 4.72 9.15 2.88
CA PRO A 148 5.75 10.12 2.54
C PRO A 148 5.41 10.95 1.31
N VAL A 149 5.71 12.25 1.37
CA VAL A 149 5.39 13.20 0.29
C VAL A 149 6.07 12.80 -1.01
N ALA A 150 7.34 12.40 -0.97
CA ALA A 150 8.07 11.95 -2.15
C ALA A 150 7.35 10.80 -2.86
N LEU A 151 6.88 9.79 -2.10
CA LEU A 151 6.12 8.67 -2.68
C LEU A 151 4.79 9.13 -3.30
N ILE A 152 4.03 9.98 -2.60
CA ILE A 152 2.76 10.51 -3.12
C ILE A 152 2.96 11.30 -4.40
N ASP A 153 3.98 12.17 -4.47
CA ASP A 153 4.24 12.99 -5.64
C ASP A 153 4.69 12.13 -6.83
N THR A 154 5.54 11.12 -6.60
CA THR A 154 5.92 10.17 -7.65
C THR A 154 4.73 9.35 -8.14
N MET A 155 3.88 8.84 -7.24
CA MET A 155 2.67 8.10 -7.61
C MET A 155 1.70 8.96 -8.43
N ARG A 156 1.48 10.23 -8.05
CA ARG A 156 0.58 11.12 -8.78
C ARG A 156 1.04 11.45 -10.20
N ALA A 157 2.34 11.46 -10.43
CA ALA A 157 2.93 11.68 -11.75
C ALA A 157 3.02 10.40 -12.62
N ALA A 158 2.83 9.22 -12.02
CA ALA A 158 2.96 7.92 -12.66
C ALA A 158 1.82 7.64 -13.66
N PRO A 159 2.05 6.77 -14.66
CA PRO A 159 0.97 6.23 -15.48
C PRO A 159 -0.04 5.47 -14.61
N CYS A 160 -1.30 5.51 -15.02
CA CYS A 160 -2.41 4.86 -14.32
C CYS A 160 -2.99 3.73 -15.18
N VAL A 161 -3.64 2.77 -14.53
CA VAL A 161 -4.57 1.81 -15.13
C VAL A 161 -5.90 1.98 -14.40
N VAL A 162 -6.99 2.22 -15.13
CA VAL A 162 -8.32 2.34 -14.54
C VAL A 162 -8.97 0.96 -14.48
N VAL A 163 -9.13 0.44 -13.27
CA VAL A 163 -9.80 -0.82 -12.98
C VAL A 163 -11.31 -0.60 -13.02
N GLU A 164 -11.96 -1.18 -14.03
CA GLU A 164 -13.40 -1.12 -14.24
C GLU A 164 -14.04 -2.42 -13.76
N VAL A 165 -15.05 -2.30 -12.90
CA VAL A 165 -15.77 -3.44 -12.32
C VAL A 165 -17.26 -3.14 -12.38
N ALA A 166 -18.05 -4.14 -12.75
CA ALA A 166 -19.51 -4.04 -12.76
C ALA A 166 -20.05 -3.72 -11.36
N ARG A 167 -21.12 -2.93 -11.28
CA ARG A 167 -21.64 -2.43 -10.00
C ARG A 167 -22.10 -3.55 -9.08
N ASP A 168 -22.73 -4.59 -9.62
CA ASP A 168 -23.17 -5.77 -8.88
C ASP A 168 -21.96 -6.52 -8.27
N GLU A 169 -20.87 -6.67 -9.01
CA GLU A 169 -19.62 -7.27 -8.51
C GLU A 169 -18.97 -6.40 -7.43
N ARG A 170 -19.01 -5.07 -7.56
CA ARG A 170 -18.51 -4.16 -6.51
C ARG A 170 -19.29 -4.31 -5.21
N VAL A 171 -20.62 -4.39 -5.30
CA VAL A 171 -21.49 -4.60 -4.13
C VAL A 171 -21.23 -5.98 -3.52
N ALA A 172 -21.16 -7.02 -4.34
CA ALA A 172 -20.85 -8.38 -3.88
C ALA A 172 -19.49 -8.44 -3.17
N LEU A 173 -18.46 -7.82 -3.73
CA LEU A 173 -17.13 -7.75 -3.12
C LEU A 173 -17.16 -7.04 -1.77
N LEU A 174 -17.83 -5.89 -1.68
CA LEU A 174 -17.92 -5.13 -0.43
C LEU A 174 -18.69 -5.91 0.64
N LEU A 175 -19.72 -6.66 0.27
CA LEU A 175 -20.42 -7.55 1.20
C LEU A 175 -19.55 -8.72 1.65
N GLU A 176 -18.72 -9.28 0.76
CA GLU A 176 -17.76 -10.33 1.10
C GLU A 176 -16.70 -9.83 2.10
N GLU A 177 -16.11 -8.66 1.83
CA GLU A 177 -14.99 -8.12 2.62
C GLU A 177 -15.44 -7.45 3.92
N TYR A 178 -16.57 -6.74 3.90
CA TYR A 178 -17.04 -5.91 5.02
C TYR A 178 -18.36 -6.38 5.62
N GLY A 179 -18.97 -7.46 5.11
CA GLY A 179 -20.25 -7.97 5.62
C GLY A 179 -20.21 -8.36 7.10
N HIS A 180 -19.04 -8.71 7.62
CA HIS A 180 -18.84 -8.97 9.04
C HIS A 180 -19.03 -7.71 9.91
N LEU A 181 -18.65 -6.53 9.41
CA LEU A 181 -18.85 -5.25 10.12
C LEU A 181 -20.31 -4.81 10.13
N LEU A 182 -21.10 -5.21 9.14
CA LEU A 182 -22.56 -5.04 9.15
C LEU A 182 -23.22 -5.92 10.25
N GLY A 183 -22.51 -6.91 10.77
CA GLY A 183 -22.94 -7.72 11.92
C GLY A 183 -22.85 -6.96 13.25
N ASP A 184 -21.91 -6.03 13.39
CA ASP A 184 -21.81 -5.12 14.54
C ASP A 184 -22.54 -3.81 14.21
N ARG A 185 -23.86 -3.84 14.38
CA ARG A 185 -24.76 -2.75 13.97
C ARG A 185 -24.48 -1.44 14.72
N ASP A 186 -24.11 -1.53 16.00
CA ASP A 186 -23.85 -0.34 16.82
C ASP A 186 -22.58 0.35 16.33
N TYR A 187 -21.50 -0.40 16.12
CA TYR A 187 -20.27 0.14 15.54
C TYR A 187 -20.50 0.75 14.15
N PHE A 188 -21.25 0.06 13.29
CA PHE A 188 -21.52 0.54 11.94
C PHE A 188 -22.37 1.81 11.95
N ARG A 189 -23.38 1.88 12.82
CA ARG A 189 -24.21 3.07 13.04
C ARG A 189 -23.35 4.25 13.48
N GLU A 190 -22.41 4.05 14.41
CA GLU A 190 -21.46 5.10 14.80
C GLU A 190 -20.64 5.63 13.61
N GLN A 191 -20.23 4.76 12.68
CA GLN A 191 -19.52 5.20 11.47
C GLN A 191 -20.44 6.00 10.52
N LEU A 192 -21.70 5.57 10.33
CA LEU A 192 -22.67 6.30 9.51
C LEU A 192 -22.97 7.69 10.07
N LEU A 193 -23.09 7.82 11.40
CA LEU A 193 -23.35 9.11 12.05
C LEU A 193 -22.24 10.13 11.84
N LYS A 194 -20.99 9.69 11.66
CA LYS A 194 -19.86 10.59 11.31
C LYS A 194 -20.01 11.23 9.93
N LEU A 195 -20.88 10.69 9.07
CA LEU A 195 -21.14 11.21 7.73
C LEU A 195 -22.28 12.23 7.66
N VAL A 196 -22.98 12.49 8.77
CA VAL A 196 -24.05 13.52 8.85
C VAL A 196 -23.61 14.87 8.28
N PRO A 197 -22.39 15.39 8.55
CA PRO A 197 -21.97 16.69 7.99
C PRO A 197 -21.84 16.69 6.46
N LEU A 198 -21.68 15.53 5.82
CA LEU A 198 -21.54 15.41 4.38
C LEU A 198 -22.87 15.15 3.67
N HIS A 199 -23.79 14.41 4.32
CA HIS A 199 -24.98 13.86 3.66
C HIS A 199 -26.31 14.34 4.24
N GLY A 200 -26.29 14.98 5.41
CA GLY A 200 -27.48 15.42 6.14
C GLY A 200 -28.15 14.28 6.93
N HIS A 201 -28.96 14.65 7.92
CA HIS A 201 -29.60 13.71 8.84
C HIS A 201 -30.56 12.73 8.14
N GLU A 202 -31.41 13.21 7.23
CA GLU A 202 -32.43 12.40 6.54
C GLU A 202 -31.83 11.20 5.79
N ARG A 203 -30.71 11.42 5.08
CA ARG A 203 -30.01 10.35 4.36
C ARG A 203 -29.37 9.34 5.31
N ILE A 204 -28.71 9.82 6.36
CA ILE A 204 -28.11 8.94 7.38
C ILE A 204 -29.18 8.13 8.10
N GLU A 205 -30.34 8.71 8.42
CA GLU A 205 -31.47 7.98 8.99
C GLU A 205 -32.01 6.91 8.05
N THR A 206 -32.03 7.17 6.74
CA THR A 206 -32.40 6.16 5.74
C THR A 206 -31.42 4.99 5.72
N TRP A 207 -30.11 5.26 5.74
CA TRP A 207 -29.10 4.20 5.83
C TRP A 207 -29.17 3.43 7.16
N CYS A 208 -29.44 4.12 8.27
CA CYS A 208 -29.68 3.47 9.56
C CYS A 208 -30.90 2.55 9.53
N ARG A 209 -31.99 2.94 8.86
CA ARG A 209 -33.18 2.07 8.71
C ARG A 209 -32.87 0.81 7.91
N LEU A 210 -32.07 0.92 6.84
CA LEU A 210 -31.63 -0.24 6.07
C LEU A 210 -30.75 -1.17 6.92
N LEU A 211 -29.85 -0.61 7.74
CA LEU A 211 -29.04 -1.37 8.70
C LEU A 211 -29.92 -2.12 9.73
N ASP A 212 -30.95 -1.46 10.26
CA ASP A 212 -31.87 -2.07 11.23
C ASP A 212 -32.69 -3.21 10.62
N ALA A 213 -33.11 -3.06 9.37
CA ALA A 213 -33.82 -4.07 8.59
C ALA A 213 -32.93 -5.24 8.11
N ASP A 214 -31.62 -5.20 8.36
CA ASP A 214 -30.62 -6.12 7.80
C ASP A 214 -30.59 -6.14 6.26
N ASP A 215 -31.03 -5.07 5.61
CA ASP A 215 -30.98 -4.93 4.15
C ASP A 215 -29.60 -4.49 3.69
N ARG A 216 -28.64 -5.41 3.85
CA ARG A 216 -27.22 -5.18 3.58
C ARG A 216 -26.96 -4.82 2.13
N MET A 217 -27.66 -5.48 1.21
CA MET A 217 -27.46 -5.26 -0.22
C MET A 217 -27.86 -3.85 -0.63
N THR A 218 -29.06 -3.40 -0.27
CA THR A 218 -29.51 -2.05 -0.60
C THR A 218 -28.70 -0.99 0.15
N LEU A 219 -28.30 -1.23 1.40
CA LEU A 219 -27.41 -0.32 2.12
C LEU A 219 -26.04 -0.17 1.42
N THR A 220 -25.39 -1.27 1.07
CA THR A 220 -24.09 -1.24 0.39
C THR A 220 -24.20 -0.56 -0.97
N GLU A 221 -25.26 -0.85 -1.74
CA GLU A 221 -25.50 -0.22 -3.03
C GLU A 221 -25.69 1.30 -2.91
N ALA A 222 -26.43 1.76 -1.89
CA ALA A 222 -26.63 3.18 -1.60
C ALA A 222 -25.31 3.85 -1.21
N LEU A 223 -24.52 3.24 -0.32
CA LEU A 223 -23.21 3.77 0.08
C LEU A 223 -22.25 3.88 -1.10
N VAL A 224 -22.24 2.91 -2.01
CA VAL A 224 -21.44 2.96 -3.24
C VAL A 224 -21.81 4.18 -4.09
N ALA A 225 -23.09 4.34 -4.42
CA ALA A 225 -23.54 5.40 -5.32
C ALA A 225 -23.50 6.80 -4.70
N GLU A 226 -23.85 6.91 -3.42
CA GLU A 226 -24.10 8.22 -2.79
C GLU A 226 -22.90 8.73 -2.00
N HIS A 227 -22.02 7.85 -1.52
CA HIS A 227 -20.84 8.23 -0.73
C HIS A 227 -19.53 7.97 -1.45
N TYR A 228 -19.27 6.73 -1.88
CA TYR A 228 -17.95 6.33 -2.38
C TYR A 228 -17.67 6.89 -3.79
N ASP A 229 -18.58 6.74 -4.74
CA ASP A 229 -18.37 7.17 -6.14
C ASP A 229 -18.23 8.70 -6.27
N PRO A 230 -19.03 9.53 -5.58
CA PRO A 230 -18.85 10.98 -5.57
C PRO A 230 -17.55 11.42 -4.88
N ALA A 231 -17.12 10.70 -3.83
CA ALA A 231 -15.84 10.98 -3.16
C ALA A 231 -14.66 10.65 -4.08
N TYR A 232 -14.68 9.50 -4.75
CA TYR A 232 -13.68 9.08 -5.72
C TYR A 232 -13.57 10.08 -6.88
N THR A 233 -14.69 10.46 -7.49
CA THR A 233 -14.67 11.40 -8.63
C THR A 233 -14.02 12.74 -8.28
N ARG A 234 -14.29 13.27 -7.07
CA ARG A 234 -13.69 14.52 -6.58
C ARG A 234 -12.19 14.40 -6.28
N SER A 235 -11.75 13.28 -5.70
CA SER A 235 -10.36 13.10 -5.29
C SER A 235 -9.45 12.72 -6.46
N THR A 236 -9.89 11.82 -7.33
CA THR A 236 -9.03 11.22 -8.36
C THR A 236 -8.74 12.19 -9.49
N ARG A 237 -9.73 12.98 -9.94
CA ARG A 237 -9.53 14.05 -10.95
C ARG A 237 -8.50 15.09 -10.51
N ARG A 238 -8.44 15.38 -9.21
CA ARG A 238 -7.49 16.37 -8.65
C ARG A 238 -6.08 15.80 -8.50
N ASN A 239 -5.96 14.50 -8.22
CA ASN A 239 -4.70 13.89 -7.83
C ASN A 239 -3.94 13.25 -9.00
N PHE A 240 -4.63 12.75 -10.03
CA PHE A 240 -4.02 12.00 -11.12
C PHE A 240 -4.37 12.61 -12.48
N ALA A 241 -3.52 13.51 -12.97
CA ALA A 241 -3.75 14.22 -14.24
C ALA A 241 -3.77 13.29 -15.46
N LYS A 242 -3.08 12.14 -15.40
CA LYS A 242 -2.99 11.15 -16.48
C LYS A 242 -4.16 10.15 -16.51
N LEU A 243 -5.13 10.27 -15.59
CA LEU A 243 -6.20 9.29 -15.44
C LEU A 243 -7.16 9.23 -16.64
N GLU A 244 -7.46 10.38 -17.27
CA GLU A 244 -8.43 10.42 -18.38
C GLU A 244 -7.95 9.68 -19.63
N ALA A 245 -6.64 9.69 -19.89
CA ALA A 245 -6.00 9.01 -21.00
C ALA A 245 -5.46 7.61 -20.62
N ALA A 246 -5.70 7.16 -19.39
CA ALA A 246 -5.20 5.88 -18.90
C ALA A 246 -5.96 4.70 -19.55
N PRO A 247 -5.26 3.58 -19.84
CA PRO A 247 -5.92 2.37 -20.27
C PRO A 247 -6.92 1.89 -19.20
N ARG A 248 -8.03 1.35 -19.68
CA ARG A 248 -9.08 0.75 -18.85
C ARG A 248 -8.93 -0.75 -18.88
N PHE A 249 -9.02 -1.36 -17.71
CA PHE A 249 -8.92 -2.79 -17.52
C PHE A 249 -10.18 -3.31 -16.85
N ALA A 250 -10.96 -4.11 -17.58
CA ALA A 250 -12.11 -4.79 -17.01
C ALA A 250 -11.65 -5.89 -16.06
N PHE A 251 -12.07 -5.83 -14.82
CA PHE A 251 -11.69 -6.76 -13.77
C PHE A 251 -12.92 -7.38 -13.11
N HIS A 252 -12.85 -8.68 -12.87
CA HIS A 252 -13.88 -9.47 -12.20
C HIS A 252 -13.31 -9.99 -10.87
N PRO A 253 -13.47 -9.24 -9.76
CA PRO A 253 -12.85 -9.56 -8.47
C PRO A 253 -13.54 -10.71 -7.72
N VAL A 254 -14.77 -11.06 -8.11
CA VAL A 254 -15.58 -12.10 -7.46
C VAL A 254 -15.87 -13.29 -8.38
N ARG A 255 -15.52 -13.18 -9.67
CA ARG A 255 -15.73 -14.23 -10.68
C ARG A 255 -14.44 -14.47 -11.46
N GLY A 256 -14.13 -15.74 -11.68
CA GLY A 256 -12.97 -16.14 -12.47
C GLY A 256 -11.65 -16.11 -11.69
N ASP A 257 -10.57 -16.43 -12.40
CA ASP A 257 -9.22 -16.49 -11.84
C ASP A 257 -8.58 -15.08 -11.90
N THR A 258 -8.29 -14.50 -10.74
CA THR A 258 -7.71 -13.16 -10.63
C THR A 258 -6.26 -13.12 -11.10
N VAL A 259 -5.49 -14.21 -10.98
CA VAL A 259 -4.09 -14.30 -11.43
C VAL A 259 -4.05 -14.35 -12.96
N MET A 260 -4.95 -15.10 -13.60
CA MET A 260 -5.08 -15.10 -15.06
C MET A 260 -5.48 -13.71 -15.60
N GLN A 261 -6.38 -13.01 -14.91
CA GLN A 261 -6.72 -11.62 -15.25
C GLN A 261 -5.51 -10.69 -15.07
N ALA A 262 -4.72 -10.85 -14.00
CA ALA A 262 -3.50 -10.08 -13.79
C ALA A 262 -2.44 -10.32 -14.88
N GLN A 263 -2.27 -11.57 -15.33
CA GLN A 263 -1.41 -11.90 -16.47
C GLN A 263 -1.87 -11.18 -17.75
N THR A 264 -3.18 -11.19 -18.01
CA THR A 264 -3.77 -10.47 -19.16
C THR A 264 -3.44 -8.97 -19.12
N LEU A 265 -3.54 -8.33 -17.95
CA LEU A 265 -3.15 -6.94 -17.78
C LEU A 265 -1.65 -6.72 -18.06
N LEU A 266 -0.78 -7.61 -17.58
CA LEU A 266 0.66 -7.51 -17.82
C LEU A 266 0.99 -7.60 -19.31
N ASP A 267 0.32 -8.47 -20.05
CA ASP A 267 0.53 -8.63 -21.49
C ASP A 267 0.03 -7.41 -22.27
N GLN A 268 -1.15 -6.86 -21.96
CA GLN A 268 -1.65 -5.61 -22.55
C GLN A 268 -0.68 -4.43 -22.36
N LEU A 269 -0.08 -4.32 -21.17
CA LEU A 269 0.89 -3.26 -20.86
C LEU A 269 2.23 -3.45 -21.59
N ARG A 270 2.63 -4.70 -21.88
CA ARG A 270 3.83 -5.00 -22.69
C ARG A 270 3.60 -4.62 -24.15
N GLU A 271 2.45 -4.97 -24.71
CA GLU A 271 2.07 -4.64 -26.09
C GLU A 271 2.00 -3.12 -26.30
N THR A 272 1.34 -2.41 -25.38
CA THR A 272 1.23 -0.94 -25.44
C THR A 272 2.60 -0.26 -25.43
N ARG A 273 3.58 -0.81 -24.69
CA ARG A 273 4.95 -0.28 -24.66
C ARG A 273 5.72 -0.54 -25.96
N ALA A 274 5.54 -1.74 -26.53
CA ALA A 274 6.16 -2.10 -27.81
C ALA A 274 5.66 -1.18 -28.94
N GLU A 275 4.36 -0.83 -28.94
CA GLU A 275 3.76 0.09 -29.92
C GLU A 275 4.21 1.55 -29.73
N SER A 276 4.48 1.98 -28.50
CA SER A 276 4.97 3.34 -28.22
C SER A 276 6.45 3.57 -28.53
N GLY A 277 7.19 2.53 -28.96
CA GLY A 277 8.61 2.63 -29.33
C GLY A 277 9.57 2.86 -28.16
N ASP A 278 9.10 2.62 -26.93
CA ASP A 278 9.89 2.77 -25.69
C ASP A 278 10.68 1.47 -25.45
N ASN A 279 11.52 1.10 -26.43
CA ASN A 279 12.41 -0.06 -26.36
C ASN A 279 13.67 0.33 -25.58
N ASP A 280 13.70 -0.08 -24.32
CA ASP A 280 14.84 0.07 -23.40
C ASP A 280 15.91 -1.03 -23.64
N ASP A 281 16.26 -1.25 -24.90
CA ASP A 281 17.45 -2.04 -25.28
C ASP A 281 18.58 -1.06 -25.63
N SER A 282 19.17 -0.47 -24.60
CA SER A 282 20.49 0.16 -24.70
C SER A 282 21.40 -0.24 -23.54
N ALA A 283 21.50 -1.56 -23.34
CA ALA A 283 22.64 -2.17 -22.67
C ALA A 283 23.35 -3.10 -23.67
N ASP A 284 23.99 -2.53 -24.69
CA ASP A 284 25.24 -3.11 -25.21
C ASP A 284 26.00 -2.18 -26.17
N ASN A 285 27.32 -2.25 -26.05
CA ASN A 285 28.38 -1.66 -26.87
C ASN A 285 28.73 -0.17 -26.72
N ALA A 286 29.59 0.11 -25.73
CA ALA A 286 30.78 0.93 -25.97
C ALA A 286 32.00 0.39 -25.20
N ASN A 287 32.67 -0.56 -25.86
CA ASN A 287 34.11 -0.81 -25.89
C ASN A 287 34.94 -0.62 -24.60
N HIS A 288 35.30 -1.77 -24.06
CA HIS A 288 36.67 -2.16 -23.75
C HIS A 288 37.71 -1.35 -24.56
N ASP A 289 38.46 -0.49 -23.90
CA ASP A 289 39.84 -0.24 -24.31
C ASP A 289 40.72 -0.10 -23.06
N GLY A 290 41.60 -1.08 -22.91
CA GLY A 290 42.60 -1.10 -21.86
C GLY A 290 43.73 -0.15 -22.20
N SER A 291 44.16 0.65 -21.23
CA SER A 291 45.44 1.36 -21.30
C SER A 291 45.94 1.66 -19.89
N THR A 292 46.74 0.72 -19.39
CA THR A 292 48.00 0.92 -18.65
C THR A 292 48.41 2.38 -18.37
N LEU A 293 48.67 2.74 -17.09
CA LEU A 293 49.94 3.30 -16.58
C LEU A 293 49.79 4.02 -15.23
N ARG A 294 50.50 3.45 -14.23
CA ARG A 294 51.02 4.00 -12.96
C ARG A 294 50.05 4.23 -11.79
#